data_AF-A0A0Q0VNY7-F1
#
_entry.id   AF-A0A0Q0VNY7-F1
#
_cell.length_a   1.000
_cell.length_b   1.000
_cell.length_c   1.000
_cell.angle_alpha   90.00
_cell.angle_beta   90.00
_cell.angle_gamma   90.00
#
_symmetry.space_group_name_H-M   'P 1'
#
loop_
_entity.id
_entity.type
_entity.pdbx_description
1 polymer ?
#
loop_
_entity_poly.entity_id
_entity_poly.type
_entity_poly.pdbx_seq_one_letter_code
_entity_poly.pdbx_strand_id
1 'polypeptide(L)' 'MRRVSSLFILLFLFVLFACAGTDVKKTPSASDQLAPDLTLADQDGKTWKLSNAVKDYRAVVLAFYPKDDTKL' A
#
# COMPACT_ATOMS: atom_id res chain seq x y z
N MET A 1 1.95 25.05 -37.49
CA MET A 1 0.80 24.29 -36.93
C MET A 1 1.20 22.89 -36.46
N ARG A 2 1.82 22.04 -37.29
CA ARG A 2 2.18 20.64 -36.93
C ARG A 2 3.10 20.52 -35.69
N ARG A 3 4.11 21.39 -35.56
CA ARG A 3 5.05 21.39 -34.40
C ARG A 3 4.44 21.87 -33.08
N VAL A 4 3.53 22.85 -33.16
CA VAL A 4 2.81 23.39 -31.98
C VAL A 4 1.82 22.35 -31.44
N SER A 5 1.15 21.61 -32.35
CA SER A 5 0.25 20.51 -31.99
C SER A 5 0.97 19.36 -31.28
N SER A 6 2.18 18.99 -31.70
CA SER A 6 2.97 17.94 -31.03
C SER A 6 3.39 18.33 -29.61
N LEU A 7 3.65 19.61 -29.34
CA LEU A 7 3.98 20.12 -28.00
C LEU A 7 2.80 19.97 -27.02
N PHE A 8 1.58 20.27 -27.48
CA PHE A 8 0.38 20.09 -26.65
C PHE A 8 0.10 18.62 -26.33
N ILE A 9 0.32 17.72 -27.29
CA ILE A 9 0.16 16.28 -27.08
C ILE A 9 1.19 15.77 -26.06
N LEU A 10 2.45 16.20 -26.18
CA LEU A 10 3.52 15.84 -25.24
C LEU A 10 3.20 16.35 -23.82
N LEU A 11 2.73 17.61 -23.71
CA LEU A 11 2.35 18.20 -22.44
C LEU A 11 1.16 17.47 -21.81
N PHE A 12 0.15 17.11 -22.60
CA PHE A 12 -1.00 16.35 -22.14
C PHE A 12 -0.60 14.95 -21.62
N LEU A 13 0.27 14.25 -22.35
CA LEU A 13 0.82 12.97 -21.91
C LEU A 13 1.61 13.11 -20.60
N PHE A 14 2.41 14.17 -20.46
CA PHE A 14 3.19 14.42 -19.24
C PHE A 14 2.31 14.61 -18.00
N VAL A 15 1.18 15.33 -18.13
CA VAL A 15 0.21 15.51 -17.04
C VAL A 15 -0.42 14.18 -16.62
N LEU A 16 -0.74 13.30 -17.57
CA LEU A 16 -1.29 11.97 -17.27
C LEU A 16 -0.31 11.09 -16.49
N PHE A 17 0.99 11.14 -16.81
CA PHE A 17 2.01 10.38 -16.08
C PHE A 17 2.29 10.93 -14.68
N ALA A 18 2.14 12.23 -14.45
CA ALA A 18 2.37 12.85 -13.14
C ALA A 18 1.34 12.43 -12.07
N CYS A 19 0.13 12.04 -12.47
CA CYS A 19 -0.93 11.63 -11.53
C CYS A 19 -0.91 10.14 -11.18
N ALA A 20 -0.07 9.32 -11.82
CA ALA A 20 -0.03 7.87 -11.60
C ALA A 20 0.96 7.44 -10.49
N GLY A 21 1.67 8.39 -9.88
CA GLY A 21 2.62 8.11 -8.80
C GLY A 21 1.94 8.06 -7.44
N THR A 22 1.67 6.86 -6.92
CA THR A 22 1.40 6.68 -5.50
C THR A 22 2.73 6.78 -4.74
N ASP A 23 2.85 7.68 -3.76
CA ASP A 23 3.99 7.75 -2.84
C ASP A 23 3.96 6.52 -1.90
N VAL A 24 4.34 5.37 -2.46
CA VAL A 24 4.51 4.13 -1.69
C VAL A 24 5.86 4.23 -1.04
N LYS A 25 5.86 4.56 0.26
CA LYS A 25 7.03 4.38 1.11
C LYS A 25 7.37 2.89 1.16
N LYS A 26 8.25 2.46 0.26
CA LYS A 26 8.86 1.14 0.31
C LYS A 26 9.92 1.18 1.40
N THR A 27 9.52 0.94 2.63
CA THR A 27 10.47 0.51 3.65
C THR A 27 10.75 -0.97 3.37
N PRO A 28 11.95 -1.36 2.89
CA PRO A 28 12.25 -2.77 2.78
C PRO A 28 12.22 -3.37 4.19
N SER A 29 11.34 -4.33 4.42
CA SER A 29 11.46 -5.19 5.59
C SER A 29 12.75 -5.99 5.41
N ALA A 30 13.77 -5.68 6.21
CA ALA A 30 14.97 -6.49 6.22
C ALA A 30 14.58 -7.91 6.65
N SER A 31 14.94 -8.91 5.85
CA SER A 31 14.91 -10.29 6.34
C SER A 31 15.82 -10.36 7.57
N ASP A 32 15.42 -11.14 8.58
CA ASP A 32 16.17 -11.35 9.84
C ASP A 32 16.03 -10.28 10.92
N GLN A 33 15.19 -9.26 10.73
CA GLN A 33 14.75 -8.38 11.83
C GLN A 33 13.51 -8.92 12.53
N LEU A 34 13.47 -8.76 13.86
CA LEU A 34 12.24 -8.96 14.63
C LEU A 34 11.15 -8.05 14.07
N ALA A 35 10.01 -8.64 13.70
CA ALA A 35 8.86 -7.87 13.29
C ALA A 35 8.45 -6.93 14.43
N PRO A 36 8.19 -5.64 14.15
CA PRO A 36 7.69 -4.72 15.16
C PRO A 36 6.35 -5.21 15.69
N ASP A 37 6.11 -5.02 16.97
CA ASP A 37 4.78 -5.27 17.52
C ASP A 37 3.80 -4.26 16.94
N LEU A 38 2.64 -4.75 16.50
CA LEU A 38 1.65 -3.96 15.80
C LEU A 38 0.26 -4.24 16.36
N THR A 39 -0.52 -3.16 16.45
CA THR A 39 -1.90 -3.16 16.92
C THR A 39 -2.78 -2.69 15.77
N LEU A 40 -3.67 -3.56 15.30
CA LEU A 40 -4.55 -3.32 14.16
C LEU A 40 -5.99 -3.65 14.55
N ALA A 41 -6.96 -3.13 13.80
CA ALA A 41 -8.31 -3.67 13.83
C ALA A 41 -8.37 -4.92 12.94
N ASP A 42 -9.06 -5.97 13.40
CA ASP A 42 -9.42 -7.10 12.56
C ASP A 42 -10.60 -6.76 11.64
N GLN A 43 -11.10 -7.76 10.91
CA GLN A 43 -12.22 -7.59 9.97
C GLN A 43 -13.55 -7.22 10.64
N ASP A 44 -13.69 -7.52 11.95
CA ASP A 44 -14.86 -7.18 12.75
C ASP A 44 -14.68 -5.84 13.48
N GLY A 45 -13.54 -5.16 13.29
CA GLY A 45 -13.20 -3.92 14.00
C GLY A 45 -12.66 -4.14 15.43
N LYS A 46 -12.39 -5.39 15.84
CA LYS A 46 -11.81 -5.67 17.16
C LYS A 46 -10.31 -5.44 17.14
N THR A 47 -9.78 -4.99 18.28
CA THR A 47 -8.35 -4.79 18.45
C THR A 47 -7.60 -6.12 18.41
N TRP A 48 -6.63 -6.23 17.51
CA TRP A 48 -5.72 -7.35 17.35
C TRP A 48 -4.27 -6.89 17.54
N LYS A 49 -3.43 -7.74 18.17
CA LYS A 49 -2.02 -7.42 18.46
C LYS A 49 -1.10 -8.59 18.13
N LEU A 50 -0.01 -8.33 17.41
CA LEU A 50 0.94 -9.38 17.01
C LEU A 50 1.53 -10.11 18.22
N SER A 51 1.95 -9.37 19.25
CA SER A 51 2.48 -9.96 20.49
C SER A 51 1.49 -10.85 21.25
N ASN A 52 0.18 -10.74 20.99
CA ASN A 52 -0.80 -11.68 21.54
C ASN A 52 -0.89 -12.93 20.67
N ALA A 53 -0.97 -12.78 19.34
CA ALA A 53 -1.09 -13.92 18.43
C ALA A 53 0.09 -14.90 18.53
N VAL A 54 1.32 -14.40 18.66
CA VAL A 54 2.52 -15.26 18.73
C VAL A 54 2.63 -16.06 20.04
N LYS A 55 1.78 -15.80 21.04
CA LYS A 55 1.70 -16.63 22.26
C LYS A 55 1.03 -17.98 21.96
N ASP A 56 0.05 -17.96 21.07
CA ASP A 56 -0.78 -19.11 20.76
C ASP A 56 -0.33 -19.81 19.45
N TYR A 57 0.35 -19.08 18.57
CA TYR A 57 0.76 -19.55 17.25
C TYR A 57 2.26 -19.45 17.00
N ARG A 58 2.83 -20.46 16.33
CA ARG A 58 4.27 -20.51 15.99
C ARG A 58 4.65 -19.60 14.82
N ALA A 59 3.69 -19.25 13.97
CA ALA A 59 3.89 -18.41 12.80
C ALA A 59 2.62 -17.60 12.52
N VAL A 60 2.80 -16.40 11.98
CA VAL A 60 1.71 -15.49 11.59
C VAL A 60 2.00 -14.99 10.18
N VAL A 61 1.02 -15.07 9.28
CA VAL A 61 1.09 -14.50 7.94
C VAL A 61 0.26 -13.22 7.91
N LEU A 62 0.91 -12.09 7.63
CA LEU A 62 0.24 -10.80 7.47
C LEU A 62 0.05 -10.52 5.97
N ALA A 63 -1.21 -10.55 5.54
CA ALA A 63 -1.59 -10.20 4.18
C ALA A 63 -2.22 -8.80 4.16
N PHE A 64 -1.61 -7.86 3.45
CA PHE A 64 -2.16 -6.53 3.23
C PHE A 64 -2.89 -6.51 1.88
N TYR A 65 -4.17 -6.16 1.90
CA TYR A 65 -4.97 -5.94 0.71
C TYR A 65 -5.71 -4.60 0.82
N PRO A 66 -5.94 -3.90 -0.30
CA PRO A 66 -6.84 -2.76 -0.32
C PRO A 66 -8.21 -3.21 0.20
N LYS A 67 -8.75 -2.46 1.16
CA LYS A 67 -10.14 -2.67 1.58
C LYS A 67 -11.05 -2.25 0.42
N ASP A 68 -11.97 -3.12 0.05
CA ASP A 68 -13.01 -2.77 -0.90
C ASP A 68 -14.08 -1.92 -0.18
N ASP A 69 -14.09 -0.63 -0.47
CA ASP A 69 -15.09 0.32 0.03
C ASP A 69 -16.12 0.69 -1.05
N THR A 70 -16.23 -0.09 -2.14
CA THR A 70 -17.12 0.24 -3.28
C THR A 70 -18.61 0.08 -3.00
N LYS A 71 -19.02 -0.45 -1.83
CA LYS A 71 -20.43 -0.60 -1.39
C LYS A 71 -21.37 -1.22 -2.44
N LEU A 72 -20.86 -2.08 -3.33
CA LEU A 72 -21.66 -2.79 -4.32
C LEU A 72 -22.57 -3.84 -3.66
#